data_AF-A0A0F8G1Y5-F1
#
_entry.id   AF-A0A0F8G1Y5-F1
#
_cell.length_a   1.000
_cell.length_b   1.000
_cell.length_c   1.000
_cell.angle_alpha   90.00
_cell.angle_beta   90.00
_cell.angle_gamma   90.00
#
_symmetry.space_group_name_H-M   'P 1'
#
loop_
_entity.id
_entity.type
_entity.pdbx_description
1 polymer ?
#
loop_
_entity_poly.entity_id
_entity_poly.type
_entity_poly.pdbx_seq_one_letter_code
_entity_poly.pdbx_strand_id
1 'polypeptide(L)'
;MNKNGFFIAVTTILILCSAVLPAQAALPKNFDISENYYTVYGGPDLNATLIGDNEYSRGDTVTLNIEMMNKGTISGFKSENEATFGDYVDLMLQQSEMQYEAQVTTAVGILATLKSDDPNIKVKSGSQQAGTLKQGKQSASPTKFAIEINKNTPAGTYPLTLELSYQYQNNVQVGGDEFDSITGLVTNKEVGIWYENKTQTQTIEIEVKKEPYFEATNVTGDLYPGESGMLYVVYKNTGEEPAKDATVRVSAADPFSTTDDQAYLGTLNPGKSAVAAFEMDVDDTATAKPYSLNSEIMYEDADGHDQISDTVKINTEVLPAKQTLPGYELGTGIAMALGACFIMLRKKKQD
;
A
#
# COMPACT_ATOMS: atom_id res chain seq x y z
N MET A 1 6.89 27.40 70.46
CA MET A 1 5.45 27.60 70.22
C MET A 1 5.25 28.25 68.86
N ASN A 2 4.68 27.49 67.91
CA ASN A 2 3.76 27.93 66.86
C ASN A 2 4.01 29.27 66.13
N LYS A 3 4.38 29.22 64.84
CA LYS A 3 3.48 29.23 63.65
C LYS A 3 4.13 29.90 62.43
N ASN A 4 4.06 29.15 61.32
CA ASN A 4 3.73 29.56 59.95
C ASN A 4 4.71 30.42 59.12
N GLY A 5 5.07 29.88 57.96
CA GLY A 5 5.56 30.66 56.82
C GLY A 5 6.22 29.85 55.71
N PHE A 6 5.55 28.80 55.20
CA PHE A 6 6.03 28.06 54.02
C PHE A 6 5.66 28.87 52.76
N PHE A 7 6.63 29.57 52.16
CA PHE A 7 6.47 30.20 50.84
C PHE A 7 6.78 29.17 49.76
N ILE A 8 5.74 28.60 49.16
CA ILE A 8 5.86 27.82 47.91
C ILE A 8 5.92 28.84 46.77
N ALA A 9 7.09 28.96 46.14
CA ALA A 9 7.23 29.68 44.88
C ALA A 9 6.54 28.86 43.78
N VAL A 10 5.32 29.27 43.41
CA VAL A 10 4.63 28.73 42.23
C VAL A 10 5.29 29.35 41.01
N THR A 11 6.15 28.58 40.34
CA THR A 11 6.73 28.97 39.04
C THR A 11 5.68 28.74 37.96
N THR A 12 4.93 29.79 37.63
CA THR A 12 4.00 29.80 36.51
C THR A 12 4.80 29.71 35.20
N ILE A 13 4.81 28.54 34.57
CA ILE A 13 5.34 28.37 33.21
C ILE A 13 4.34 29.01 32.26
N LEU A 14 4.67 30.20 31.78
CA LEU A 14 3.97 30.88 30.70
C LEU A 14 4.39 30.21 29.39
N ILE A 15 3.54 29.33 28.84
CA ILE A 15 3.72 28.78 27.50
C ILE A 15 3.41 29.92 26.50
N LEU A 16 4.45 30.61 26.04
CA LEU A 16 4.37 31.48 24.88
C LEU A 16 4.03 30.61 23.66
N CYS A 17 2.78 30.68 23.21
CA CYS A 17 2.42 30.32 21.85
C CYS A 17 3.10 31.31 20.90
N SER A 18 4.30 30.98 20.43
CA SER A 18 4.87 31.60 19.25
C SER A 18 4.03 31.17 18.06
N ALA A 19 3.17 32.07 17.58
CA ALA A 19 2.66 31.98 16.22
C ALA A 19 3.88 31.96 15.30
N VAL A 20 4.18 30.81 14.69
CA VAL A 20 5.16 30.72 13.62
C VAL A 20 4.52 31.44 12.44
N LEU A 21 4.82 32.73 12.30
CA LEU A 21 4.57 33.43 11.04
C LEU A 21 5.33 32.65 9.96
N PRO A 22 4.71 32.32 8.81
CA PRO A 22 5.45 31.73 7.71
C PRO A 22 6.62 32.66 7.40
N ALA A 23 7.84 32.10 7.41
CA ALA A 23 9.03 32.86 7.08
C ALA A 23 8.84 33.43 5.67
N GLN A 24 8.69 34.75 5.57
CA GLN A 24 8.66 35.43 4.28
C GLN A 24 9.99 35.14 3.59
N ALA A 25 9.94 34.55 2.40
CA ALA A 25 11.13 34.20 1.66
C ALA A 25 12.02 35.45 1.51
N ALA A 26 13.25 35.36 2.00
CA ALA A 26 14.18 36.49 1.92
C ALA A 26 14.50 36.78 0.45
N LEU A 27 14.50 38.06 0.07
CA LEU A 27 14.89 38.49 -1.27
C LEU A 27 16.31 37.98 -1.58
N PRO A 28 16.57 37.52 -2.82
CA PRO A 28 17.92 37.21 -3.26
C PRO A 28 18.85 38.42 -3.07
N LYS A 29 20.10 38.20 -2.66
CA LYS A 29 21.06 39.28 -2.31
C LYS A 29 21.33 40.31 -3.41
N ASN A 30 21.04 39.97 -4.66
CA ASN A 30 21.26 40.82 -5.84
C ASN A 30 19.94 41.19 -6.54
N PHE A 31 18.80 41.12 -5.82
CA PHE A 31 17.50 41.50 -6.35
C PHE A 31 17.07 42.83 -5.73
N ASP A 32 16.98 43.88 -6.54
CA ASP A 32 16.48 45.19 -6.13
C ASP A 32 15.06 45.39 -6.67
N ILE A 33 14.07 45.20 -5.80
CA ILE A 33 12.65 45.36 -6.14
C ILE A 33 12.30 46.81 -6.55
N SER A 34 13.14 47.80 -6.25
CA SER A 34 12.86 49.20 -6.58
C SER A 34 13.02 49.51 -8.06
N GLU A 35 13.78 48.69 -8.78
CA GLU A 35 14.00 48.80 -10.23
C GLU A 35 13.03 47.93 -11.06
N ASN A 36 12.07 47.29 -10.41
CA ASN A 36 11.10 46.40 -11.06
C ASN A 36 10.13 47.20 -11.94
N TYR A 37 9.96 46.84 -13.21
CA TYR A 37 9.01 47.50 -14.10
C TYR A 37 7.60 46.92 -13.99
N TYR A 38 7.49 45.59 -13.88
CA TYR A 38 6.22 44.87 -13.89
C TYR A 38 6.17 43.76 -12.85
N THR A 39 4.99 43.59 -12.26
CA THR A 39 4.66 42.39 -11.49
C THR A 39 3.56 41.64 -12.24
N VAL A 40 3.78 40.38 -12.62
CA VAL A 40 2.73 39.52 -13.18
C VAL A 40 2.21 38.58 -12.10
N TYR A 41 0.90 38.61 -11.87
CA TYR A 41 0.22 37.75 -10.92
C TYR A 41 -0.26 36.48 -11.59
N GLY A 42 -0.09 35.35 -10.91
CA GLY A 42 -0.47 34.04 -11.42
C GLY A 42 0.48 32.99 -10.90
N GLY A 43 0.41 31.80 -11.49
CA GLY A 43 1.37 30.76 -11.18
C GLY A 43 0.99 29.44 -11.80
N PRO A 44 1.84 28.41 -11.67
CA PRO A 44 1.51 27.10 -12.15
C PRO A 44 0.38 26.49 -11.30
N ASP A 45 -0.45 25.72 -11.98
CA ASP A 45 -1.48 24.89 -11.38
C ASP A 45 -1.44 23.53 -12.08
N LEU A 46 -0.85 22.54 -11.43
CA LEU A 46 -0.63 21.23 -12.01
C LEU A 46 -1.84 20.35 -11.74
N ASN A 47 -2.36 19.75 -12.80
CA ASN A 47 -3.40 18.74 -12.77
C ASN A 47 -2.80 17.40 -13.19
N ALA A 48 -3.06 16.35 -12.43
CA ALA A 48 -2.59 14.99 -12.65
C ALA A 48 -3.77 14.09 -12.97
N THR A 49 -3.58 13.12 -13.86
CA THR A 49 -4.65 12.21 -14.29
C THR A 49 -4.05 10.83 -14.48
N LEU A 50 -4.71 9.82 -13.89
CA LEU A 50 -4.37 8.43 -14.08
C LEU A 50 -4.77 8.00 -15.49
N ILE A 51 -3.86 7.35 -16.20
CA ILE A 51 -4.06 6.82 -17.55
C ILE A 51 -4.11 5.29 -17.49
N GLY A 52 -5.15 4.72 -18.09
CA GLY A 52 -5.40 3.28 -18.10
C GLY A 52 -6.40 2.85 -17.03
N ASP A 53 -6.28 1.60 -16.61
CA ASP A 53 -7.18 1.02 -15.60
C ASP A 53 -6.91 1.64 -14.23
N ASN A 54 -7.97 1.80 -13.44
CA ASN A 54 -7.89 2.20 -12.04
C ASN A 54 -8.37 1.10 -11.09
N GLU A 55 -8.82 -0.05 -11.62
CA GLU A 55 -9.40 -1.15 -10.85
C GLU A 55 -8.52 -2.41 -10.93
N TYR A 56 -8.15 -2.96 -9.77
CA TYR A 56 -7.13 -4.00 -9.63
C TYR A 56 -7.53 -5.10 -8.63
N SER A 57 -6.96 -6.29 -8.77
CA SER A 57 -7.21 -7.42 -7.84
C SER A 57 -6.29 -7.38 -6.63
N ARG A 58 -6.67 -8.11 -5.58
CA ARG A 58 -5.85 -8.24 -4.37
C ARG A 58 -4.56 -8.98 -4.70
N GLY A 59 -3.44 -8.56 -4.10
CA GLY A 59 -2.14 -9.18 -4.36
C GLY A 59 -1.41 -8.66 -5.60
N ASP A 60 -2.06 -7.82 -6.41
CA ASP A 60 -1.48 -7.28 -7.63
C ASP A 60 -0.27 -6.36 -7.35
N THR A 61 0.70 -6.41 -8.25
CA THR A 61 1.75 -5.40 -8.37
C THR A 61 1.62 -4.71 -9.73
N VAL A 62 1.19 -3.46 -9.73
CA VAL A 62 0.83 -2.72 -10.95
C VAL A 62 1.60 -1.42 -11.06
N THR A 63 1.72 -0.89 -12.27
CA THR A 63 2.35 0.41 -12.53
C THR A 63 1.28 1.42 -12.94
N LEU A 64 1.04 2.40 -12.07
CA LEU A 64 0.18 3.54 -12.36
C LEU A 64 0.91 4.51 -13.29
N ASN A 65 0.27 4.90 -14.38
CA ASN A 65 0.78 5.90 -15.33
C ASN A 65 0.03 7.21 -15.10
N ILE A 66 0.71 8.23 -14.60
CA ILE A 66 0.10 9.52 -14.26
C ILE A 66 0.59 10.58 -15.25
N GLU A 67 -0.33 11.11 -16.04
CA GLU A 67 -0.10 12.25 -16.93
C GLU A 67 -0.34 13.57 -16.19
N MET A 68 0.44 14.59 -16.52
CA MET A 68 0.34 15.90 -15.89
C MET A 68 0.10 16.99 -16.92
N MET A 69 -0.72 17.97 -16.56
CA MET A 69 -0.97 19.17 -17.35
C MET A 69 -0.88 20.40 -16.47
N ASN A 70 -0.20 21.44 -16.95
CA ASN A 70 -0.19 22.72 -16.27
C ASN A 70 -1.36 23.60 -16.76
N LYS A 71 -2.35 23.79 -15.90
CA LYS A 71 -3.53 24.64 -16.09
C LYS A 71 -3.36 26.03 -15.47
N GLY A 72 -2.16 26.36 -15.00
CA GLY A 72 -1.84 27.66 -14.42
C GLY A 72 -2.25 28.83 -15.33
N THR A 73 -2.63 29.95 -14.73
CA THR A 73 -3.05 31.14 -15.47
C THR A 73 -2.38 32.39 -14.92
N ILE A 74 -2.22 33.39 -15.80
CA ILE A 74 -1.92 34.75 -15.39
C ILE A 74 -3.25 35.36 -14.93
N SER A 75 -3.32 35.75 -13.66
CA SER A 75 -4.50 36.34 -13.04
C SER A 75 -4.52 37.87 -13.14
N GLY A 76 -3.38 38.50 -13.42
CA GLY A 76 -3.28 39.93 -13.64
C GLY A 76 -1.85 40.40 -13.84
N PHE A 77 -1.69 41.70 -14.03
CA PHE A 77 -0.39 42.36 -14.10
C PHE A 77 -0.51 43.75 -13.50
N LYS A 78 0.62 44.27 -13.00
CA LYS A 78 0.73 45.63 -12.46
C LYS A 78 2.01 46.26 -12.98
N SER A 79 1.90 47.46 -13.54
CA SER A 79 3.06 48.31 -13.80
C SER A 79 3.50 48.91 -12.47
N GLU A 80 4.77 48.71 -12.10
CA GLU A 80 5.35 49.28 -10.89
C GLU A 80 6.04 50.61 -11.22
N ASN A 81 6.84 50.62 -12.29
CA ASN A 81 7.53 51.79 -12.82
C ASN A 81 7.21 51.98 -14.30
N GLU A 82 6.90 53.22 -14.71
CA GLU A 82 6.67 53.57 -16.11
C GLU A 82 7.97 54.06 -16.76
N ALA A 83 8.28 53.54 -17.95
CA ALA A 83 9.43 54.00 -18.72
C ALA A 83 9.32 55.50 -19.03
N THR A 84 10.42 56.22 -18.85
CA THR A 84 10.45 57.66 -19.15
C THR A 84 10.35 57.89 -20.66
N PHE A 85 9.46 58.78 -21.10
CA PHE A 85 9.32 59.10 -22.53
C PHE A 85 10.63 59.62 -23.12
N GLY A 86 11.12 58.94 -24.16
CA GLY A 86 12.40 59.25 -24.82
C GLY A 86 13.59 58.45 -24.30
N ASP A 87 13.42 57.67 -23.23
CA ASP A 87 14.41 56.71 -22.75
C ASP A 87 14.20 55.34 -23.43
N TYR A 88 15.02 55.09 -24.44
CA TYR A 88 14.98 53.84 -25.20
C TYR A 88 15.54 52.66 -24.40
N VAL A 89 16.38 52.87 -23.39
CA VAL A 89 16.88 51.80 -22.53
C VAL A 89 15.75 51.32 -21.63
N ASP A 90 15.12 52.23 -20.88
CA ASP A 90 13.98 51.92 -20.00
C ASP A 90 12.86 51.22 -20.77
N LEU A 91 12.50 51.72 -21.96
CA LEU A 91 11.44 51.12 -22.78
C LEU A 91 11.77 49.68 -23.17
N MET A 92 13.02 49.40 -23.55
CA MET A 92 13.45 48.06 -23.97
C MET A 92 13.60 47.10 -22.79
N LEU A 93 14.08 47.59 -21.64
CA LEU A 93 14.15 46.83 -20.40
C LEU A 93 12.75 46.48 -19.90
N GLN A 94 11.85 47.46 -19.83
CA GLN A 94 10.45 47.27 -19.46
C GLN A 94 9.77 46.20 -20.34
N GLN A 95 9.95 46.24 -21.67
CA GLN A 95 9.42 45.22 -22.58
C GLN A 95 10.05 43.83 -22.33
N SER A 96 11.36 43.80 -22.06
CA SER A 96 12.05 42.57 -21.73
C SER A 96 11.54 41.94 -20.45
N GLU A 97 11.36 42.73 -19.39
CA GLU A 97 10.85 42.24 -18.10
C GLU A 97 9.48 41.61 -18.28
N MET A 98 8.57 42.29 -19.01
CA MET A 98 7.24 41.75 -19.32
C MET A 98 7.31 40.39 -20.03
N GLN A 99 8.25 40.20 -20.96
CA GLN A 99 8.43 38.91 -21.66
C GLN A 99 8.91 37.80 -20.73
N TYR A 100 9.78 38.11 -19.77
CA TYR A 100 10.23 37.16 -18.77
C TYR A 100 9.12 36.88 -17.75
N GLU A 101 8.47 37.91 -17.22
CA GLU A 101 7.35 37.83 -16.26
C GLU A 101 6.18 36.99 -16.77
N ALA A 102 5.92 36.98 -18.08
CA ALA A 102 4.92 36.11 -18.70
C ALA A 102 5.17 34.61 -18.47
N GLN A 103 6.37 34.21 -18.03
CA GLN A 103 6.73 32.83 -17.72
C GLN A 103 6.37 32.38 -16.29
N VAL A 104 5.81 33.26 -15.45
CA VAL A 104 5.37 32.99 -14.05
C VAL A 104 4.53 31.72 -13.90
N THR A 105 3.77 31.35 -14.94
CA THR A 105 2.91 30.17 -14.95
C THR A 105 3.66 28.86 -15.22
N THR A 106 4.95 28.88 -15.53
CA THR A 106 5.74 27.68 -15.85
C THR A 106 6.17 26.95 -14.58
N ALA A 107 5.79 25.69 -14.45
CA ALA A 107 6.32 24.81 -13.42
C ALA A 107 7.64 24.21 -13.89
N VAL A 108 8.73 24.50 -13.19
CA VAL A 108 10.09 24.08 -13.53
C VAL A 108 10.53 22.96 -12.60
N GLY A 109 11.12 21.91 -13.17
CA GLY A 109 11.74 20.84 -12.38
C GLY A 109 10.75 20.09 -11.48
N ILE A 110 9.58 19.73 -12.02
CA ILE A 110 8.53 19.00 -11.31
C ILE A 110 9.07 17.66 -10.84
N LEU A 111 8.98 17.44 -9.53
CA LEU A 111 9.25 16.19 -8.85
C LEU A 111 7.96 15.67 -8.24
N ALA A 112 7.52 14.50 -8.70
CA ALA A 112 6.28 13.87 -8.33
C ALA A 112 6.54 12.72 -7.35
N THR A 113 5.86 12.70 -6.20
CA THR A 113 5.98 11.64 -5.20
C THR A 113 4.61 11.11 -4.85
N LEU A 114 4.36 9.84 -5.14
CA LEU A 114 3.12 9.17 -4.77
C LEU A 114 3.28 8.53 -3.39
N LYS A 115 2.27 8.70 -2.53
CA LYS A 115 2.22 8.14 -1.19
C LYS A 115 0.88 7.45 -0.98
N SER A 116 0.91 6.40 -0.16
CA SER A 116 -0.28 5.76 0.38
C SER A 116 -0.23 5.88 1.90
N ASP A 117 -1.34 6.33 2.49
CA ASP A 117 -1.52 6.30 3.94
C ASP A 117 -2.13 4.95 4.40
N ASP A 118 -2.65 4.15 3.46
CA ASP A 118 -3.19 2.82 3.76
C ASP A 118 -2.07 1.76 3.78
N PRO A 119 -1.90 1.01 4.89
CA PRO A 119 -0.86 -0.01 5.02
C PRO A 119 -1.01 -1.20 4.04
N ASN A 120 -2.18 -1.34 3.42
CA ASN A 120 -2.48 -2.38 2.44
C ASN A 120 -2.04 -2.03 1.02
N ILE A 121 -1.81 -0.75 0.73
CA ILE A 121 -1.32 -0.29 -0.56
C ILE A 121 0.09 0.27 -0.38
N LYS A 122 1.09 -0.41 -0.93
CA LYS A 122 2.49 0.00 -0.81
C LYS A 122 2.96 0.62 -2.11
N VAL A 123 3.37 1.89 -2.07
CA VAL A 123 4.10 2.51 -3.18
C VAL A 123 5.54 2.02 -3.16
N LYS A 124 5.96 1.34 -4.24
CA LYS A 124 7.31 0.77 -4.39
C LYS A 124 8.27 1.70 -5.12
N SER A 125 7.73 2.62 -5.92
CA SER A 125 8.52 3.63 -6.62
C SER A 125 8.92 4.77 -5.69
N GLY A 126 10.13 5.32 -5.92
CA GLY A 126 10.51 6.62 -5.39
C GLY A 126 9.92 7.78 -6.21
N SER A 127 10.36 9.00 -5.91
CA SER A 127 9.97 10.20 -6.65
C SER A 127 10.32 10.11 -8.14
N GLN A 128 9.41 10.58 -8.99
CA GLN A 128 9.52 10.59 -10.44
C GLN A 128 9.70 12.02 -10.94
N GLN A 129 10.63 12.23 -11.88
CA GLN A 129 10.82 13.54 -12.50
C GLN A 129 9.82 13.72 -13.65
N ALA A 130 9.02 14.79 -13.59
CA ALA A 130 8.04 15.18 -14.61
C ALA A 130 8.54 16.32 -15.52
N GLY A 131 9.75 16.84 -15.26
CA GLY A 131 10.38 17.87 -16.09
C GLY A 131 9.77 19.26 -15.88
N THR A 132 9.67 20.04 -16.95
CA THR A 132 9.13 21.41 -16.91
C THR A 132 7.87 21.49 -17.74
N LEU A 133 6.81 22.08 -17.19
CA LEU A 133 5.53 22.28 -17.88
C LEU A 133 5.19 23.75 -17.99
N LYS A 134 5.19 24.25 -19.23
CA LYS A 134 4.62 25.56 -19.56
C LYS A 134 3.11 25.52 -19.47
N GLN A 135 2.48 26.69 -19.31
CA GLN A 135 1.03 26.83 -19.33
C GLN A 135 0.39 26.12 -20.54
N GLY A 136 -0.69 25.39 -20.28
CA GLY A 136 -1.49 24.67 -21.28
C GLY A 136 -0.77 23.49 -21.92
N LYS A 137 0.40 23.08 -21.40
CA LYS A 137 1.15 21.91 -21.88
C LYS A 137 0.96 20.71 -20.96
N GLN A 138 0.99 19.54 -21.59
CA GLN A 138 1.02 18.24 -20.93
C GLN A 138 2.44 17.69 -20.86
N SER A 139 2.68 16.76 -19.94
CA SER A 139 3.91 15.98 -19.83
C SER A 139 4.20 15.23 -21.12
N ALA A 140 5.47 15.21 -21.53
CA ALA A 140 5.90 14.49 -22.73
C ALA A 140 5.68 12.96 -22.61
N SER A 141 5.70 12.45 -21.39
CA SER A 141 5.41 11.06 -21.05
C SER A 141 4.83 10.97 -19.64
N PRO A 142 3.95 10.00 -19.36
CA PRO A 142 3.42 9.78 -18.02
C PRO A 142 4.53 9.41 -17.03
N THR A 143 4.40 9.91 -15.80
CA THR A 143 5.19 9.42 -14.65
C THR A 143 4.68 8.05 -14.21
N LYS A 144 5.58 7.16 -13.79
CA LYS A 144 5.28 5.76 -13.51
C LYS A 144 5.51 5.42 -12.05
N PHE A 145 4.47 4.95 -11.37
CA PHE A 145 4.53 4.55 -9.96
C PHE A 145 4.10 3.10 -9.81
N ALA A 146 5.04 2.23 -9.40
CA ALA A 146 4.73 0.87 -9.04
C ALA A 146 4.09 0.83 -7.65
N ILE A 147 2.95 0.15 -7.54
CA ILE A 147 2.25 -0.12 -6.29
C ILE A 147 2.08 -1.62 -6.10
N GLU A 148 2.01 -2.06 -4.86
CA GLU A 148 1.67 -3.42 -4.45
C GLU A 148 0.43 -3.36 -3.57
N ILE A 149 -0.60 -4.14 -3.94
CA ILE A 149 -1.85 -4.30 -3.20
C ILE A 149 -1.73 -5.58 -2.38
N ASN A 150 -1.88 -5.51 -1.05
CA ASN A 150 -1.81 -6.71 -0.22
C ASN A 150 -2.93 -7.70 -0.59
N LYS A 151 -2.69 -9.01 -0.44
CA LYS A 151 -3.68 -10.07 -0.69
C LYS A 151 -4.94 -10.00 0.19
N ASN A 152 -4.82 -9.41 1.38
CA ASN A 152 -5.91 -9.26 2.34
C ASN A 152 -6.59 -7.88 2.28
N THR A 153 -6.30 -7.08 1.25
CA THR A 153 -6.87 -5.72 1.11
C THR A 153 -8.36 -5.82 0.87
N PRO A 154 -9.24 -5.21 1.69
CA PRO A 154 -10.67 -5.15 1.41
C PRO A 154 -10.97 -4.54 0.03
N ALA A 155 -12.09 -4.92 -0.57
CA ALA A 155 -12.53 -4.24 -1.79
C ALA A 155 -12.95 -2.79 -1.49
N GLY A 156 -12.75 -1.89 -2.46
CA GLY A 156 -13.15 -0.49 -2.34
C GLY A 156 -12.17 0.49 -2.94
N THR A 157 -12.43 1.78 -2.72
CA THR A 157 -11.62 2.88 -3.26
C THR A 157 -10.54 3.30 -2.28
N TYR A 158 -9.30 3.37 -2.78
CA TYR A 158 -8.12 3.73 -2.01
C TYR A 158 -7.52 5.03 -2.58
N PRO A 159 -7.57 6.15 -1.82
CA PRO A 159 -6.97 7.40 -2.24
C PRO A 159 -5.46 7.37 -2.01
N LEU A 160 -4.70 7.68 -3.06
CA LEU A 160 -3.25 7.90 -3.01
C LEU A 160 -2.95 9.39 -3.12
N THR A 161 -2.00 9.88 -2.31
CA THR A 161 -1.59 11.28 -2.31
C THR A 161 -0.40 11.48 -3.24
N LEU A 162 -0.61 12.23 -4.32
CA LEU A 162 0.44 12.67 -5.24
C LEU A 162 0.92 14.07 -4.83
N GLU A 163 2.15 14.15 -4.31
CA GLU A 163 2.84 15.40 -4.03
C GLU A 163 3.66 15.85 -5.24
N LEU A 164 3.38 17.05 -5.72
CA LEU A 164 4.08 17.69 -6.83
C LEU A 164 4.87 18.87 -6.28
N SER A 165 6.19 18.73 -6.23
CA SER A 165 7.10 19.81 -5.84
C SER A 165 7.77 20.37 -7.08
N TYR A 166 7.73 21.69 -7.26
CA TYR A 166 8.30 22.36 -8.42
C TYR A 166 8.78 23.76 -8.05
N GLN A 167 9.61 24.31 -8.92
CA GLN A 167 9.99 25.72 -8.87
C GLN A 167 9.10 26.52 -9.82
N TYR A 168 8.84 27.76 -9.46
CA TYR A 168 8.23 28.73 -10.36
C TYR A 168 8.95 30.05 -10.22
N GLN A 169 8.96 30.81 -11.31
CA GLN A 169 9.49 32.18 -11.30
C GLN A 169 8.51 33.05 -10.52
N ASN A 170 8.97 33.60 -9.40
CA ASN A 170 8.19 34.52 -8.58
C ASN A 170 8.30 35.97 -9.08
N ASN A 171 9.49 36.37 -9.52
CA ASN A 171 9.72 37.69 -10.12
C ASN A 171 11.00 37.73 -10.97
N VAL A 172 11.14 38.74 -11.82
CA VAL A 172 12.27 39.00 -12.70
C VAL A 172 12.67 40.46 -12.63
N GLN A 173 13.97 40.68 -12.51
CA GLN A 173 14.59 41.98 -12.66
C GLN A 173 15.45 41.98 -13.92
N VAL A 174 15.46 43.08 -14.64
CA VAL A 174 16.32 43.29 -15.80
C VAL A 174 17.11 44.59 -15.66
N GLY A 175 18.34 44.60 -16.18
CA GLY A 175 19.21 45.77 -16.21
C GLY A 175 19.99 45.85 -17.52
N GLY A 176 20.64 46.97 -17.77
CA GLY A 176 21.49 47.18 -18.94
C GLY A 176 21.96 48.62 -19.05
N ASP A 177 22.95 48.87 -19.92
CA ASP A 177 23.68 50.14 -19.94
C ASP A 177 23.16 51.14 -20.97
N GLU A 178 23.33 50.84 -22.27
CA GLU A 178 23.03 51.78 -23.36
C GLU A 178 22.26 51.09 -24.49
N PHE A 179 21.34 51.83 -25.12
CA PHE A 179 20.63 51.39 -26.32
C PHE A 179 21.48 51.62 -27.57
N ASP A 180 21.88 50.52 -28.22
CA ASP A 180 22.57 50.56 -29.49
C ASP A 180 21.57 50.73 -30.65
N SER A 181 21.52 51.94 -31.21
CA SER A 181 20.65 52.28 -32.35
C SER A 181 20.94 51.52 -33.65
N ILE A 182 22.13 50.90 -33.79
CA ILE A 182 22.51 50.12 -34.98
C ILE A 182 21.92 48.71 -34.89
N THR A 183 22.02 48.08 -33.71
CA THR A 183 21.54 46.71 -33.48
C THR A 183 20.10 46.66 -32.95
N GLY A 184 19.59 47.76 -32.39
CA GLY A 184 18.28 47.86 -31.77
C GLY A 184 18.20 47.17 -30.40
N LEU A 185 19.33 46.97 -29.72
CA LEU A 185 19.44 46.21 -28.47
C LEU A 185 20.05 47.05 -27.35
N VAL A 186 19.73 46.69 -26.10
CA VAL A 186 20.41 47.23 -24.91
C VAL A 186 21.69 46.44 -24.66
N THR A 187 22.81 47.16 -24.48
CA THR A 187 24.13 46.60 -24.18
C THR A 187 24.25 46.19 -22.72
N ASN A 188 25.12 45.22 -22.42
CA ASN A 188 25.36 44.67 -21.07
C ASN A 188 24.07 44.28 -20.33
N LYS A 189 23.12 43.70 -21.06
CA LYS A 189 21.83 43.31 -20.49
C LYS A 189 21.99 42.22 -19.43
N GLU A 190 21.48 42.49 -18.24
CA GLU A 190 21.45 41.57 -17.11
C GLU A 190 20.01 41.12 -16.82
N VAL A 191 19.84 39.87 -16.40
CA VAL A 191 18.53 39.30 -16.04
C VAL A 191 18.68 38.50 -14.75
N GLY A 192 18.03 38.98 -13.70
CA GLY A 192 17.93 38.31 -12.41
C GLY A 192 16.57 37.65 -12.28
N ILE A 193 16.53 36.33 -12.11
CA ILE A 193 15.26 35.59 -11.92
C ILE A 193 15.20 35.08 -10.49
N TRP A 194 14.13 35.40 -9.79
CA TRP A 194 13.83 34.87 -8.47
C TRP A 194 12.88 33.68 -8.56
N TYR A 195 13.38 32.49 -8.23
CA TYR A 195 12.58 31.28 -8.12
C TYR A 195 12.13 31.01 -6.69
N GLU A 196 10.90 30.53 -6.55
CA GLU A 196 10.38 29.95 -5.31
C GLU A 196 9.99 28.50 -5.52
N ASN A 197 10.05 27.72 -4.43
CA ASN A 197 9.56 26.35 -4.42
C ASN A 197 8.07 26.35 -4.03
N LYS A 198 7.28 25.56 -4.74
CA LYS A 198 5.87 25.33 -4.44
C LYS A 198 5.58 23.83 -4.43
N THR A 199 4.69 23.42 -3.54
CA THR A 199 4.18 22.05 -3.46
C THR A 199 2.68 22.07 -3.65
N GLN A 200 2.18 21.19 -4.51
CA GLN A 200 0.76 20.94 -4.74
C GLN A 200 0.47 19.47 -4.49
N THR A 201 -0.66 19.18 -3.84
CA THR A 201 -1.13 17.81 -3.63
C THR A 201 -2.34 17.52 -4.52
N GLN A 202 -2.41 16.28 -4.98
CA GLN A 202 -3.57 15.76 -5.71
C GLN A 202 -3.87 14.35 -5.23
N THR A 203 -5.14 13.97 -5.31
CA THR A 203 -5.59 12.62 -4.97
C THR A 203 -5.71 11.79 -6.24
N ILE A 204 -5.08 10.62 -6.24
CA ILE A 204 -5.21 9.61 -7.28
C ILE A 204 -5.94 8.42 -6.68
N GLU A 205 -7.13 8.12 -7.17
CA GLU A 205 -7.93 7.02 -6.65
C GLU A 205 -7.65 5.74 -7.44
N ILE A 206 -7.43 4.65 -6.71
CA ILE A 206 -7.47 3.29 -7.25
C ILE A 206 -8.63 2.53 -6.62
N GLU A 207 -9.10 1.49 -7.28
CA GLU A 207 -10.17 0.62 -6.82
C GLU A 207 -9.65 -0.82 -6.71
N VAL A 208 -9.95 -1.46 -5.59
CA VAL A 208 -9.72 -2.90 -5.39
C VAL A 208 -11.02 -3.62 -5.68
N LYS A 209 -10.98 -4.55 -6.63
CA LYS A 209 -12.12 -5.34 -7.10
C LYS A 209 -12.79 -6.07 -5.95
N LYS A 210 -14.11 -6.21 -6.07
CA LYS A 210 -14.85 -7.17 -5.25
C LYS A 210 -14.68 -8.55 -5.85
N GLU A 211 -14.18 -9.48 -5.06
CA GLU A 211 -13.96 -10.87 -5.49
C GLU A 211 -14.15 -11.81 -4.30
N PRO A 212 -14.49 -13.09 -4.53
CA PRO A 212 -14.46 -14.09 -3.47
C PRO A 212 -13.02 -14.25 -2.96
N TYR A 213 -12.88 -14.38 -1.65
CA TYR A 213 -11.58 -14.62 -1.00
C TYR A 213 -11.75 -15.71 0.04
N PHE A 214 -10.86 -16.70 0.07
CA PHE A 214 -11.11 -17.91 0.85
C PHE A 214 -10.06 -18.15 1.93
N GLU A 215 -10.53 -18.60 3.09
CA GLU A 215 -9.69 -18.97 4.22
C GLU A 215 -10.12 -20.32 4.78
N ALA A 216 -9.15 -21.16 5.14
CA ALA A 216 -9.36 -22.34 5.97
C ALA A 216 -9.40 -21.90 7.45
N THR A 217 -10.59 -21.82 8.01
CA THR A 217 -10.83 -21.23 9.35
C THR A 217 -10.75 -22.24 10.49
N ASN A 218 -10.98 -23.52 10.19
CA ASN A 218 -10.87 -24.60 11.16
C ASN A 218 -10.46 -25.89 10.44
N VAL A 219 -9.55 -26.65 11.04
CA VAL A 219 -9.05 -27.93 10.54
C VAL A 219 -9.11 -28.91 11.70
N THR A 220 -9.80 -30.03 11.52
CA THR A 220 -9.93 -31.08 12.54
C THR A 220 -9.74 -32.45 11.92
N GLY A 221 -8.97 -33.31 12.57
CA GLY A 221 -8.74 -34.69 12.15
C GLY A 221 -7.56 -35.27 12.91
N ASP A 222 -7.67 -36.53 13.30
CA ASP A 222 -6.58 -37.25 13.96
C ASP A 222 -5.85 -38.09 12.90
N LEU A 223 -4.63 -37.70 12.56
CA LEU A 223 -3.80 -38.35 11.54
C LEU A 223 -2.62 -39.04 12.22
N TYR A 224 -2.42 -40.34 11.95
CA TYR A 224 -1.38 -41.16 12.58
C TYR A 224 -0.52 -41.84 11.51
N PRO A 225 0.80 -42.01 11.72
CA PRO A 225 1.67 -42.71 10.77
C PRO A 225 1.16 -44.12 10.46
N GLY A 226 1.08 -44.47 9.17
CA GLY A 226 0.66 -45.78 8.68
C GLY A 226 -0.84 -46.04 8.77
N GLU A 227 -1.65 -45.03 9.12
CA GLU A 227 -3.12 -45.12 9.18
C GLU A 227 -3.77 -44.16 8.17
N SER A 228 -4.96 -44.52 7.71
CA SER A 228 -5.88 -43.62 7.01
C SER A 228 -6.73 -42.85 8.02
N GLY A 229 -6.94 -41.55 7.81
CA GLY A 229 -7.73 -40.70 8.69
C GLY A 229 -8.53 -39.64 7.94
N MET A 230 -9.64 -39.18 8.54
CA MET A 230 -10.46 -38.12 7.96
C MET A 230 -9.99 -36.74 8.41
N LEU A 231 -9.74 -35.86 7.44
CA LEU A 231 -9.44 -34.45 7.65
C LEU A 231 -10.64 -33.59 7.26
N TYR A 232 -11.23 -32.89 8.22
CA TYR A 232 -12.33 -31.96 8.01
C TYR A 232 -11.80 -30.52 8.00
N VAL A 233 -12.11 -29.78 6.94
CA VAL A 233 -11.66 -28.39 6.74
C VAL A 233 -12.85 -27.48 6.51
N VAL A 234 -12.94 -26.41 7.31
CA VAL A 234 -13.96 -25.37 7.18
C VAL A 234 -13.42 -24.24 6.32
N TYR A 235 -13.89 -24.16 5.08
CA TYR A 235 -13.60 -23.04 4.17
C TYR A 235 -14.62 -21.94 4.36
N LYS A 236 -14.16 -20.69 4.45
CA LYS A 236 -15.00 -19.50 4.54
C LYS A 236 -14.69 -18.55 3.39
N ASN A 237 -15.73 -18.02 2.74
CA ASN A 237 -15.58 -16.87 1.87
C ASN A 237 -15.52 -15.59 2.73
N THR A 238 -14.36 -14.98 2.84
CA THR A 238 -14.11 -13.69 3.52
C THR A 238 -14.08 -12.50 2.54
N GLY A 239 -14.26 -12.75 1.25
CA GLY A 239 -14.41 -11.73 0.20
C GLY A 239 -15.82 -11.16 0.10
N GLU A 240 -16.01 -10.29 -0.88
CA GLU A 240 -17.19 -9.44 -1.04
C GLU A 240 -18.23 -9.99 -2.03
N GLU A 241 -17.85 -10.93 -2.89
CA GLU A 241 -18.73 -11.54 -3.89
C GLU A 241 -19.00 -13.02 -3.60
N PRO A 242 -20.12 -13.60 -4.09
CA PRO A 242 -20.41 -15.01 -3.94
C PRO A 242 -19.53 -15.84 -4.88
N ALA A 243 -19.13 -17.02 -4.41
CA ALA A 243 -18.55 -18.07 -5.23
C ALA A 243 -19.59 -19.16 -5.45
N LYS A 244 -20.02 -19.38 -6.69
CA LYS A 244 -21.00 -20.40 -7.06
C LYS A 244 -20.29 -21.69 -7.44
N ASP A 245 -21.00 -22.82 -7.28
CA ASP A 245 -20.53 -24.16 -7.63
C ASP A 245 -19.09 -24.46 -7.18
N ALA A 246 -18.75 -23.98 -5.98
CA ALA A 246 -17.40 -24.06 -5.46
C ALA A 246 -17.03 -25.52 -5.18
N THR A 247 -15.87 -25.94 -5.70
CA THR A 247 -15.27 -27.25 -5.45
C THR A 247 -13.83 -27.02 -5.01
N VAL A 248 -13.48 -27.51 -3.83
CA VAL A 248 -12.11 -27.45 -3.34
C VAL A 248 -11.33 -28.67 -3.80
N ARG A 249 -10.06 -28.45 -4.12
CA ARG A 249 -9.08 -29.50 -4.37
C ARG A 249 -7.92 -29.37 -3.41
N VAL A 250 -7.53 -30.46 -2.75
CA VAL A 250 -6.34 -30.51 -1.89
C VAL A 250 -5.15 -31.09 -2.64
N SER A 251 -3.98 -30.47 -2.49
CA SER A 251 -2.72 -31.02 -2.98
C SER A 251 -2.02 -31.76 -1.85
N ALA A 252 -2.26 -33.06 -1.75
CA ALA A 252 -1.53 -33.94 -0.84
C ALA A 252 -0.09 -34.14 -1.32
N ALA A 253 0.85 -34.09 -0.38
CA ALA A 253 2.26 -34.35 -0.60
C ALA A 253 2.84 -35.04 0.64
N ASP A 254 3.98 -35.70 0.49
CA ASP A 254 4.65 -36.44 1.56
C ASP A 254 4.62 -35.67 2.90
N PRO A 255 4.16 -36.31 4.00
CA PRO A 255 3.85 -37.74 4.15
C PRO A 255 2.39 -38.12 3.83
N PHE A 256 1.60 -37.25 3.21
CA PHE A 256 0.18 -37.48 2.95
C PHE A 256 -0.07 -37.89 1.51
N SER A 257 -1.03 -38.80 1.33
CA SER A 257 -1.63 -39.10 0.04
C SER A 257 -3.15 -39.24 0.18
N THR A 258 -3.87 -39.07 -0.92
CA THR A 258 -5.33 -39.25 -0.95
C THR A 258 -5.75 -39.73 -2.33
N THR A 259 -6.83 -40.50 -2.39
CA THR A 259 -7.48 -40.91 -3.65
C THR A 259 -8.73 -40.09 -3.97
N ASP A 260 -9.20 -39.28 -3.01
CA ASP A 260 -10.35 -38.38 -3.15
C ASP A 260 -9.91 -36.96 -2.76
N ASP A 261 -9.26 -36.28 -3.71
CA ASP A 261 -8.62 -34.98 -3.50
C ASP A 261 -9.59 -33.80 -3.65
N GLN A 262 -10.89 -34.03 -3.85
CA GLN A 262 -11.88 -33.00 -4.14
C GLN A 262 -13.09 -33.05 -3.20
N ALA A 263 -13.68 -31.88 -2.92
CA ALA A 263 -14.95 -31.80 -2.20
C ALA A 263 -15.81 -30.64 -2.71
N TYR A 264 -17.10 -30.91 -2.95
CA TYR A 264 -18.07 -29.89 -3.35
C TYR A 264 -18.52 -29.07 -2.14
N LEU A 265 -18.39 -27.74 -2.25
CA LEU A 265 -18.73 -26.75 -1.21
C LEU A 265 -20.05 -26.02 -1.50
N GLY A 266 -20.57 -26.13 -2.73
CA GLY A 266 -21.78 -25.41 -3.15
C GLY A 266 -21.56 -23.92 -3.32
N THR A 267 -22.59 -23.10 -3.09
CA THR A 267 -22.47 -21.64 -3.18
C THR A 267 -22.00 -21.03 -1.85
N LEU A 268 -20.84 -20.40 -1.87
CA LEU A 268 -20.28 -19.66 -0.74
C LEU A 268 -20.52 -18.16 -0.92
N ASN A 269 -21.65 -17.67 -0.39
CA ASN A 269 -21.90 -16.23 -0.27
C ASN A 269 -20.90 -15.55 0.68
N PRO A 270 -20.73 -14.22 0.61
CA PRO A 270 -19.87 -13.47 1.53
C PRO A 270 -20.13 -13.83 3.00
N GLY A 271 -19.07 -14.19 3.73
CA GLY A 271 -19.11 -14.60 5.13
C GLY A 271 -19.62 -16.01 5.40
N LYS A 272 -20.06 -16.78 4.39
CA LYS A 272 -20.52 -18.17 4.56
C LYS A 272 -19.36 -19.15 4.57
N SER A 273 -19.61 -20.30 5.19
CA SER A 273 -18.65 -21.39 5.30
C SER A 273 -19.26 -22.72 4.89
N ALA A 274 -18.41 -23.62 4.38
CA ALA A 274 -18.73 -25.01 4.09
C ALA A 274 -17.61 -25.93 4.60
N VAL A 275 -17.96 -27.19 4.85
CA VAL A 275 -17.02 -28.20 5.35
C VAL A 275 -16.64 -29.13 4.19
N ALA A 276 -15.35 -29.24 3.92
CA ALA A 276 -14.79 -30.31 3.10
C ALA A 276 -14.31 -31.44 4.01
N ALA A 277 -14.44 -32.68 3.55
CA ALA A 277 -13.89 -33.85 4.21
C ALA A 277 -12.98 -34.57 3.22
N PHE A 278 -11.75 -34.88 3.65
CA PHE A 278 -10.77 -35.57 2.83
C PHE A 278 -10.28 -36.81 3.58
N GLU A 279 -10.27 -37.96 2.93
CA GLU A 279 -9.62 -39.17 3.43
C GLU A 279 -8.13 -39.06 3.14
N MET A 280 -7.30 -39.10 4.18
CA MET A 280 -5.85 -38.92 4.08
C MET A 280 -5.14 -40.18 4.55
N ASP A 281 -4.32 -40.76 3.68
CA ASP A 281 -3.35 -41.80 4.03
C ASP A 281 -2.05 -41.15 4.49
N VAL A 282 -1.52 -41.60 5.61
CA VAL A 282 -0.27 -41.09 6.19
C VAL A 282 0.81 -42.17 6.09
N ASP A 283 1.96 -41.81 5.53
CA ASP A 283 3.13 -42.70 5.45
C ASP A 283 3.53 -43.25 6.84
N ASP A 284 3.98 -44.50 6.91
CA ASP A 284 4.34 -45.16 8.17
C ASP A 284 5.61 -44.57 8.81
N THR A 285 6.45 -43.92 8.02
CA THR A 285 7.64 -43.18 8.48
C THR A 285 7.35 -41.70 8.77
N ALA A 286 6.09 -41.27 8.69
CA ALA A 286 5.69 -39.89 8.96
C ALA A 286 6.14 -39.43 10.35
N THR A 287 6.84 -38.31 10.40
CA THR A 287 7.26 -37.69 11.67
C THR A 287 6.06 -36.98 12.30
N ALA A 288 5.82 -37.21 13.58
CA ALA A 288 4.81 -36.47 14.34
C ALA A 288 5.22 -35.00 14.50
N LYS A 289 4.53 -34.11 13.80
CA LYS A 289 4.72 -32.65 13.82
C LYS A 289 3.56 -31.95 13.07
N PRO A 290 3.47 -30.61 13.15
CA PRO A 290 2.61 -29.83 12.28
C PRO A 290 3.05 -29.90 10.80
N TYR A 291 2.08 -29.91 9.91
CA TYR A 291 2.23 -29.86 8.46
C TYR A 291 1.29 -28.82 7.84
N SER A 292 1.60 -28.40 6.62
CA SER A 292 0.77 -27.49 5.84
C SER A 292 0.53 -28.09 4.46
N LEU A 293 -0.74 -28.27 4.11
CA LEU A 293 -1.19 -28.70 2.80
C LEU A 293 -1.68 -27.49 2.01
N ASN A 294 -1.54 -27.55 0.68
CA ASN A 294 -2.11 -26.56 -0.20
C ASN A 294 -3.49 -27.02 -0.66
N SER A 295 -4.39 -26.06 -0.86
CA SER A 295 -5.68 -26.30 -1.50
C SER A 295 -6.07 -25.11 -2.37
N GLU A 296 -6.89 -25.37 -3.37
CA GLU A 296 -7.40 -24.37 -4.31
C GLU A 296 -8.89 -24.62 -4.51
N ILE A 297 -9.66 -23.55 -4.67
CA ILE A 297 -11.10 -23.62 -4.87
C ILE A 297 -11.39 -23.20 -6.30
N MET A 298 -11.98 -24.11 -7.07
CA MET A 298 -12.57 -23.82 -8.36
C MET A 298 -14.00 -23.35 -8.13
N TYR A 299 -14.41 -22.25 -8.75
CA TYR A 299 -15.74 -21.67 -8.57
C TYR A 299 -16.19 -20.88 -9.80
N GLU A 300 -17.49 -20.68 -9.95
CA GLU A 300 -18.07 -19.72 -10.90
C GLU A 300 -18.25 -18.37 -10.20
N ASP A 301 -17.75 -17.30 -10.80
CA ASP A 301 -17.86 -15.93 -10.28
C ASP A 301 -19.28 -15.34 -10.44
N ALA A 302 -19.45 -14.07 -10.04
CA ALA A 302 -20.73 -13.39 -10.15
C ALA A 302 -21.21 -13.27 -11.61
N ASP A 303 -20.28 -13.14 -12.56
CA ASP A 303 -20.51 -12.94 -13.99
C ASP A 303 -20.69 -14.25 -14.78
N GLY A 304 -20.43 -15.41 -14.15
CA GLY A 304 -20.61 -16.71 -14.76
C GLY A 304 -19.33 -17.29 -15.38
N HIS A 305 -18.15 -16.79 -15.01
CA HIS A 305 -16.88 -17.34 -15.46
C HIS A 305 -16.27 -18.29 -14.42
N ASP A 306 -15.67 -19.37 -14.90
CA ASP A 306 -14.90 -20.30 -14.07
C ASP A 306 -13.57 -19.65 -13.63
N GLN A 307 -13.32 -19.66 -12.33
CA GLN A 307 -12.13 -19.11 -11.69
C GLN A 307 -11.47 -20.14 -10.76
N ILE A 308 -10.19 -19.95 -10.48
CA ILE A 308 -9.43 -20.69 -9.46
C ILE A 308 -8.96 -19.70 -8.42
N SER A 309 -9.16 -20.02 -7.15
CA SER A 309 -8.71 -19.19 -6.05
C SER A 309 -7.18 -19.14 -5.94
N ASP A 310 -6.68 -18.15 -5.22
CA ASP A 310 -5.37 -18.24 -4.58
C ASP A 310 -5.24 -19.54 -3.75
N THR A 311 -4.00 -20.00 -3.53
CA THR A 311 -3.74 -21.15 -2.67
C THR A 311 -4.16 -20.88 -1.23
N VAL A 312 -5.10 -21.69 -0.73
CA VAL A 312 -5.52 -21.72 0.67
C VAL A 312 -4.70 -22.77 1.42
N LYS A 313 -4.09 -22.36 2.54
CA LYS A 313 -3.28 -23.24 3.38
C LYS A 313 -4.14 -23.98 4.39
N ILE A 314 -4.03 -25.30 4.41
CA ILE A 314 -4.61 -26.16 5.44
C ILE A 314 -3.50 -26.54 6.41
N ASN A 315 -3.57 -26.05 7.64
CA ASN A 315 -2.62 -26.43 8.68
C ASN A 315 -3.18 -27.62 9.47
N THR A 316 -2.44 -28.72 9.50
CA THR A 316 -2.81 -29.97 10.18
C THR A 316 -1.61 -30.51 10.95
N GLU A 317 -1.75 -31.63 11.65
CA GLU A 317 -0.65 -32.30 12.34
C GLU A 317 -0.74 -33.82 12.21
N VAL A 318 0.44 -34.46 12.18
CA VAL A 318 0.54 -35.90 12.40
C VAL A 318 0.81 -36.12 13.88
N LEU A 319 -0.06 -36.90 14.51
CA LEU A 319 0.04 -37.27 15.91
C LEU A 319 1.05 -38.41 16.11
N PRO A 320 1.62 -38.59 17.31
CA PRO A 320 2.47 -39.73 17.62
C PRO A 320 1.77 -41.06 17.32
N ALA A 321 2.49 -42.00 16.71
CA ALA A 321 1.96 -43.34 16.43
C ALA A 321 1.32 -43.96 17.68
N LYS A 322 0.14 -44.55 17.51
CA LYS A 322 -0.56 -45.20 18.62
C LYS A 322 0.31 -46.33 19.17
N GLN A 323 0.62 -46.26 20.46
CA GLN A 323 1.31 -47.37 21.13
C GLN A 323 0.35 -48.54 21.23
N THR A 324 0.56 -49.58 20.41
CA THR A 324 -0.04 -50.88 20.67
C THR A 324 0.60 -51.44 21.92
N LEU A 325 -0.11 -51.42 23.05
CA LEU A 325 0.29 -52.18 24.23
C LEU A 325 0.41 -53.65 23.81
N PRO A 326 1.58 -54.30 23.96
CA PRO A 326 1.71 -55.71 23.63
C PRO A 326 0.67 -56.49 24.44
N GLY A 327 -0.15 -57.26 23.73
CA GLY A 327 -1.25 -58.01 24.31
C GLY A 327 -0.78 -58.83 25.50
N TYR A 328 -1.26 -58.49 26.68
CA TYR A 328 -1.45 -59.50 27.71
C TYR A 328 -2.55 -60.41 27.20
N GLU A 329 -2.17 -61.46 26.48
CA GLU A 329 -2.86 -62.73 26.61
C GLU A 329 -2.82 -63.07 28.10
N LEU A 330 -3.86 -62.67 28.84
CA LEU A 330 -4.17 -63.21 30.15
C LEU A 330 -4.43 -64.70 29.91
N GLY A 331 -3.34 -65.46 29.88
CA GLY A 331 -3.37 -66.89 29.85
C GLY A 331 -4.30 -67.35 30.96
N THR A 332 -5.40 -67.96 30.56
CA THR A 332 -6.32 -68.72 31.40
C THR A 332 -5.62 -69.88 32.15
N GLY A 333 -4.30 -70.03 31.99
CA GLY A 333 -3.46 -71.03 32.65
C GLY A 333 -3.00 -70.72 34.09
N ILE A 334 -2.97 -69.46 34.56
CA ILE A 334 -2.43 -69.17 35.92
C ILE A 334 -3.52 -69.27 37.02
N ALA A 335 -4.80 -69.07 36.68
CA ALA A 335 -5.89 -69.24 37.64
C ALA A 335 -6.17 -70.72 38.00
N MET A 336 -5.89 -71.67 37.09
CA MET A 336 -6.03 -73.11 37.40
C MET A 336 -4.86 -73.68 38.22
N ALA A 337 -3.65 -73.13 38.09
CA ALA A 337 -2.50 -73.59 38.88
C ALA A 337 -2.60 -73.20 40.37
N LEU A 338 -3.14 -72.01 40.68
CA LEU A 338 -3.36 -71.58 42.07
C LEU A 338 -4.58 -72.25 42.72
N GLY A 339 -5.64 -72.54 41.94
CA GLY A 339 -6.81 -73.28 42.44
C GLY A 339 -6.54 -74.74 42.79
N ALA A 340 -5.73 -75.45 42.00
CA ALA A 340 -5.35 -76.85 42.27
C ALA A 340 -4.42 -76.99 43.49
N CYS A 341 -3.51 -76.03 43.69
CA CYS A 341 -2.59 -76.04 44.83
C CYS A 341 -3.31 -75.78 46.17
N PHE A 342 -4.34 -74.92 46.17
CA PHE A 342 -5.13 -74.64 47.39
C PHE A 342 -6.03 -75.82 47.82
N ILE A 343 -6.55 -76.61 46.87
CA ILE A 343 -7.38 -77.79 47.18
C ILE A 343 -6.54 -78.96 47.70
N MET A 344 -5.31 -79.17 47.18
CA MET A 344 -4.42 -80.22 47.69
C MET A 344 -3.90 -79.93 49.12
N LEU A 345 -3.66 -78.67 49.47
CA LEU A 345 -3.19 -78.31 50.82
C LEU A 345 -4.28 -78.42 51.90
N ARG A 346 -5.57 -78.41 51.54
CA ARG A 346 -6.68 -78.53 52.50
C ARG A 346 -7.03 -79.98 52.87
N LYS A 347 -6.77 -80.95 51.98
CA LYS A 347 -7.05 -82.38 52.24
C LYS A 347 -6.04 -83.09 53.15
N LYS A 348 -4.86 -82.49 53.39
CA LYS A 348 -3.80 -83.11 54.22
C LYS A 348 -3.85 -82.74 55.72
N LYS A 349 -4.90 -82.04 56.16
CA LYS A 349 -5.10 -81.60 57.56
C LYS A 349 -6.31 -82.25 58.25
N GLN A 350 -6.92 -83.27 57.64
CA GLN A 350 -8.12 -83.93 58.19
C GLN A 350 -8.05 -85.46 58.29
N ASP A 351 -6.86 -86.05 58.16
CA ASP A 351 -6.60 -87.43 58.61
C ASP A 351 -5.55 -87.42 59.73
#